data_AF-A0A9P8L338-F1
#
_entry.id   AF-A0A9P8L338-F1
#
_cell.length_a   1.000
_cell.length_b   1.000
_cell.length_c   1.000
_cell.angle_alpha   90.00
_cell.angle_beta   90.00
_cell.angle_gamma   90.00
#
_symmetry.space_group_name_H-M   'P 1'
#
loop_
_entity.id
_entity.type
_entity.pdbx_description
1 polymer ?
#
loop_
_entity_poly.entity_id
_entity_poly.type
_entity_poly.pdbx_seq_one_letter_code
_entity_poly.pdbx_strand_id
1 'polypeptide(L)'
;MSIFSSMRYCLGGPGSTGDIWTALAFMPFGLFFDFMDGKVARWRKKSSLMGQELDSLADLISFGVSPAAAAFAIGLRTPVDRILLSFFVLAGLTRLARFNVTVANVPKDSTGKAHYFEGTPIPTTLSIAAVMAYWVHKGWILDDLPGGLLAKGSMFEFHPIVGLFILSGCLMVSKTIHIPKP
;
A
#
# COMPACT_ATOMS: atom_id res chain seq x y z
N MET A 1 10.30 -1.33 9.43
CA MET A 1 9.74 -1.59 10.79
C MET A 1 8.30 -2.06 10.78
N SER A 2 7.41 -1.51 9.93
CA SER A 2 6.01 -1.96 9.85
C SER A 2 5.87 -3.48 9.66
N ILE A 3 6.52 -4.05 8.63
CA ILE A 3 6.45 -5.49 8.32
C ILE A 3 6.89 -6.35 9.52
N PHE A 4 8.01 -6.02 10.17
CA PHE A 4 8.49 -6.76 11.33
C PHE A 4 7.54 -6.65 12.53
N SER A 5 6.89 -5.50 12.71
CA SER A 5 5.88 -5.32 13.78
C SER A 5 4.63 -6.17 13.49
N SER A 6 4.20 -6.24 12.23
CA SER A 6 3.13 -7.15 11.79
C SER A 6 3.49 -8.62 12.01
N MET A 7 4.74 -9.02 11.70
CA MET A 7 5.21 -10.40 11.95
C MET A 7 5.28 -10.71 13.45
N ARG A 8 5.73 -9.75 14.27
CA ARG A 8 5.77 -9.89 15.73
C ARG A 8 4.36 -10.08 16.30
N TYR A 9 3.38 -9.33 15.81
CA TYR A 9 1.98 -9.54 16.17
C TYR A 9 1.49 -10.95 15.82
N CYS A 10 1.85 -11.49 14.65
CA CYS A 10 1.50 -12.86 14.25
C CYS A 10 2.09 -13.95 15.17
N LEU A 11 3.25 -13.69 15.79
CA LEU A 11 3.94 -14.61 16.70
C LEU A 11 3.48 -14.42 18.16
N GLY A 12 2.89 -13.27 18.49
CA GLY A 12 2.40 -12.94 19.82
C GLY A 12 1.00 -13.47 20.11
N GLY A 13 0.54 -13.28 21.35
CA GLY A 13 -0.84 -13.56 21.73
C GLY A 13 -1.83 -12.56 21.11
N PRO A 14 -3.10 -12.96 20.84
CA PRO A 14 -4.13 -12.10 20.23
C PRO A 14 -4.40 -10.76 20.95
N GLY A 15 -4.04 -10.66 22.24
CA GLY A 15 -4.22 -9.45 23.04
C GLY A 15 -3.11 -8.39 22.89
N SER A 16 -1.99 -8.69 22.20
CA SER A 16 -0.87 -7.75 22.04
C SER A 16 -1.07 -6.79 20.86
N THR A 17 -2.16 -6.01 20.87
CA THR A 17 -2.43 -5.06 19.78
C THR A 17 -1.40 -3.93 19.67
N GLY A 18 -0.51 -3.76 20.66
CA GLY A 18 0.57 -2.76 20.61
C GLY A 18 1.46 -2.92 19.38
N ASP A 19 1.75 -4.15 18.97
CA ASP A 19 2.60 -4.43 17.79
C ASP A 19 1.88 -4.05 16.48
N ILE A 20 0.57 -4.30 16.39
CA ILE A 20 -0.20 -3.92 15.19
C ILE A 20 -0.40 -2.40 15.09
N TRP A 21 -0.63 -1.73 16.22
CA TRP A 21 -0.66 -0.26 16.27
C TRP A 21 0.67 0.35 15.85
N THR A 22 1.77 -0.25 16.29
CA THR A 22 3.12 0.17 15.88
C THR A 22 3.31 -0.02 14.37
N ALA A 23 2.88 -1.16 13.82
CA ALA A 23 2.94 -1.41 12.38
C ALA A 23 2.18 -0.35 11.57
N LEU A 24 0.95 -0.05 11.96
CA LEU A 24 0.10 0.94 11.31
C LEU A 24 0.65 2.37 11.45
N ALA A 25 1.22 2.72 12.61
CA ALA A 25 1.82 4.03 12.84
C ALA A 25 3.06 4.27 11.95
N PHE A 26 3.84 3.24 11.63
CA PHE A 26 5.01 3.37 10.77
C PHE A 26 4.69 3.66 9.29
N MET A 27 3.48 3.38 8.82
CA MET A 27 3.07 3.65 7.43
C MET A 27 3.04 5.15 7.09
N PRO A 28 2.35 6.03 7.85
CA PRO A 28 2.41 7.47 7.61
C PRO A 28 3.80 8.08 7.83
N PHE A 29 4.62 7.51 8.72
CA PHE A 29 6.03 7.90 8.82
C PHE A 29 6.79 7.59 7.53
N GLY A 30 6.60 6.40 6.94
CA GLY A 30 7.18 6.06 5.64
C GLY A 30 6.81 7.06 4.54
N LEU A 31 5.55 7.49 4.51
CA LEU A 31 5.08 8.54 3.60
C LEU A 31 5.73 9.89 3.82
N PHE A 32 5.91 10.26 5.09
CA PHE A 32 6.58 11.50 5.42
C PHE A 32 8.05 11.50 4.96
N PHE A 33 8.75 10.39 5.13
CA PHE A 33 10.14 10.26 4.67
C PHE A 33 10.27 10.24 3.14
N ASP A 34 9.40 9.52 2.43
CA ASP A 34 9.35 9.53 0.96
C ASP A 34 9.15 10.96 0.40
N PHE A 35 8.20 11.71 0.97
CA PHE A 35 7.99 13.11 0.59
C PHE A 35 9.21 14.00 0.84
N MET A 36 9.95 13.74 1.92
CA MET A 36 11.19 14.47 2.23
C MET A 36 12.31 14.10 1.26
N ASP A 37 12.52 12.82 0.98
CA ASP A 37 13.57 12.35 0.07
C ASP A 37 13.35 12.87 -1.35
N GLY A 38 12.11 12.88 -1.83
CA GLY A 38 11.74 13.52 -3.10
C GLY A 38 11.95 15.05 -3.14
N LYS A 39 11.86 15.74 -1.99
CA LYS A 39 12.16 17.18 -1.89
C LYS A 39 13.67 17.44 -1.90
N VAL A 40 14.43 16.61 -1.18
CA VAL A 40 15.90 16.69 -1.11
C VAL A 40 16.53 16.35 -2.47
N ALA A 41 16.04 15.32 -3.17
CA ALA A 41 16.50 14.94 -4.50
C ALA A 41 16.33 16.06 -5.53
N ARG A 42 15.17 16.75 -5.51
CA ARG A 42 14.93 17.94 -6.36
C ARG A 42 15.86 19.10 -6.03
N TRP A 43 16.16 19.30 -4.75
CA TRP A 43 17.06 20.37 -4.33
C TRP A 43 18.51 20.12 -4.78
N ARG A 44 18.96 18.86 -4.76
CA ARG A 44 20.32 18.45 -5.16
C ARG A 44 20.58 18.51 -6.67
N LYS A 45 19.54 18.65 -7.52
CA LYS A 45 19.62 18.64 -9.00
C LYS A 45 20.45 17.50 -9.61
N LYS A 46 20.70 16.43 -8.85
CA LYS A 46 21.41 15.22 -9.26
C LYS A 46 20.49 14.04 -8.99
N SER A 47 19.82 13.57 -10.02
CA SER A 47 19.06 12.32 -9.99
C SER A 47 19.86 11.26 -10.75
N SER A 48 20.27 10.19 -10.07
CA SER A 48 20.85 9.01 -10.71
C SER A 48 19.73 8.05 -11.09
N LEU A 49 19.83 7.38 -12.24
CA LEU A 49 18.90 6.33 -12.68
C LEU A 49 18.79 5.22 -11.62
N MET A 50 19.92 4.81 -11.04
CA MET A 50 19.92 3.80 -9.98
C MET A 50 19.20 4.27 -8.71
N GLY A 51 19.28 5.57 -8.39
CA GLY A 51 18.57 6.14 -7.25
C GLY A 51 17.06 6.12 -7.44
N GLN A 52 16.60 6.39 -8.67
CA GLN A 52 15.17 6.36 -9.01
C GLN A 52 14.58 4.95 -8.90
N GLU A 53 15.30 3.92 -9.35
CA GLU A 53 14.84 2.54 -9.21
C GLU A 53 14.82 2.09 -7.73
N LEU A 54 15.81 2.51 -6.93
CA LEU A 54 15.85 2.21 -5.49
C LEU A 54 14.68 2.88 -4.73
N ASP A 55 14.35 4.12 -5.08
CA ASP A 55 13.21 4.88 -4.55
C ASP A 55 11.90 4.13 -4.83
N SER A 56 11.72 3.66 -6.07
CA SER A 56 10.55 2.87 -6.47
C SER A 56 10.44 1.54 -5.73
N LEU A 57 11.56 0.83 -5.51
CA LEU A 57 11.54 -0.39 -4.72
C LEU A 57 11.18 -0.11 -3.25
N ALA A 58 11.66 1.00 -2.68
CA ALA A 58 11.33 1.41 -1.33
C ALA A 58 9.84 1.78 -1.18
N ASP A 59 9.28 2.47 -2.17
CA ASP A 59 7.85 2.79 -2.25
C ASP A 59 6.97 1.54 -2.33
N LEU A 60 7.36 0.57 -3.16
CA LEU A 60 6.63 -0.70 -3.26
C LEU A 60 6.59 -1.43 -1.92
N ILE A 61 7.71 -1.46 -1.19
CA ILE A 61 7.78 -2.11 0.13
C ILE A 61 6.94 -1.34 1.15
N SER A 62 7.03 -0.01 1.15
CA SER A 62 6.38 0.86 2.13
C SER A 62 4.86 0.95 1.93
N PHE A 63 4.39 0.95 0.68
CA PHE A 63 2.98 1.17 0.35
C PHE A 63 2.26 -0.04 -0.26
N GLY A 64 2.99 -1.05 -0.73
CA GLY A 64 2.40 -2.31 -1.21
C GLY A 64 2.53 -3.40 -0.15
N VAL A 65 3.77 -3.75 0.18
CA VAL A 65 4.06 -4.92 1.03
C VAL A 65 3.66 -4.69 2.49
N SER A 66 3.98 -3.52 3.05
CA SER A 66 3.66 -3.16 4.43
C SER A 66 2.16 -3.27 4.77
N PRO A 67 1.22 -2.65 4.03
CA PRO A 67 -0.21 -2.81 4.30
C PRO A 67 -0.73 -4.23 4.03
N ALA A 68 -0.20 -4.94 3.04
CA ALA A 68 -0.55 -6.35 2.82
C ALA A 68 -0.12 -7.24 3.99
N ALA A 69 1.08 -7.01 4.55
CA ALA A 69 1.57 -7.70 5.73
C ALA A 69 0.74 -7.38 6.98
N ALA A 70 0.35 -6.11 7.15
CA ALA A 70 -0.55 -5.71 8.24
C ALA A 70 -1.93 -6.36 8.13
N ALA A 71 -2.52 -6.41 6.93
CA ALA A 71 -3.79 -7.08 6.68
C ALA A 71 -3.74 -8.57 7.04
N PHE A 72 -2.69 -9.26 6.61
CA PHE A 72 -2.45 -10.66 6.99
C PHE A 72 -2.32 -10.83 8.51
N ALA A 73 -1.62 -9.89 9.17
CA ALA A 73 -1.46 -9.90 10.61
C ALA A 73 -2.79 -9.72 11.36
N ILE A 74 -3.62 -8.77 10.92
CA ILE A 74 -4.95 -8.48 11.49
C ILE A 74 -5.88 -9.70 11.42
N GLY A 75 -5.80 -10.52 10.38
CA GLY A 75 -6.59 -11.77 10.32
C GLY A 75 -6.90 -12.31 8.92
N LEU A 76 -6.51 -11.61 7.84
CA LEU A 76 -6.72 -12.07 6.45
C LEU A 76 -5.74 -13.20 6.09
N ARG A 77 -5.96 -14.38 6.67
CA ARG A 77 -5.00 -15.50 6.65
C ARG A 77 -5.43 -16.66 5.74
N THR A 78 -6.59 -16.59 5.09
CA THR A 78 -7.10 -17.69 4.26
C THR A 78 -6.24 -17.87 3.00
N PRO A 79 -6.31 -19.03 2.32
CA PRO A 79 -5.58 -19.25 1.08
C PRO A 79 -5.92 -18.20 0.00
N VAL A 80 -7.20 -17.87 -0.14
CA VAL A 80 -7.68 -16.89 -1.11
C VAL A 80 -7.21 -15.48 -0.72
N ASP A 81 -7.29 -15.11 0.56
CA ASP A 81 -6.83 -13.80 1.02
C ASP A 81 -5.36 -13.56 0.66
N ARG A 82 -4.50 -14.56 0.84
CA ARG A 82 -3.06 -14.48 0.51
C ARG A 82 -2.83 -14.21 -0.97
N ILE A 83 -3.59 -14.87 -1.84
CA ILE A 83 -3.51 -14.67 -3.30
C ILE A 83 -3.93 -13.24 -3.64
N LEU A 84 -5.01 -12.75 -3.04
CA LEU A 84 -5.55 -11.42 -3.31
C LEU A 84 -4.68 -10.29 -2.75
N LEU A 85 -4.08 -10.48 -1.56
CA LEU A 85 -3.08 -9.57 -1.02
C LEU A 85 -1.82 -9.54 -1.89
N SER A 86 -1.40 -10.69 -2.42
CA SER A 86 -0.28 -10.75 -3.38
C SER A 86 -0.61 -10.02 -4.68
N PHE A 87 -1.84 -10.17 -5.18
CA PHE A 87 -2.32 -9.40 -6.33
C PHE A 87 -2.26 -7.89 -6.08
N PHE A 88 -2.65 -7.41 -4.89
CA PHE A 88 -2.53 -6.01 -4.53
C PHE A 88 -1.08 -5.50 -4.59
N VAL A 89 -0.11 -6.28 -4.07
CA VAL A 89 1.32 -5.93 -4.17
C VAL A 89 1.78 -5.87 -5.63
N LEU A 90 1.39 -6.84 -6.45
CA LEU A 90 1.74 -6.88 -7.89
C LEU A 90 1.10 -5.73 -8.67
N ALA A 91 -0.12 -5.32 -8.32
CA ALA A 91 -0.79 -4.16 -8.88
C ALA A 91 -0.01 -2.86 -8.56
N GLY A 92 0.46 -2.72 -7.32
CA GLY A 92 1.36 -1.63 -6.90
C GLY A 92 2.68 -1.61 -7.69
N LEU A 93 3.32 -2.79 -7.85
CA LEU A 93 4.55 -2.93 -8.63
C LEU A 93 4.33 -2.49 -10.09
N THR A 94 3.24 -2.93 -10.72
CA THR A 94 2.90 -2.58 -12.10
C THR A 94 2.70 -1.08 -12.28
N ARG A 95 2.04 -0.43 -11.31
CA ARG A 95 1.86 1.03 -11.29
C ARG A 95 3.22 1.75 -11.26
N LEU A 96 4.13 1.34 -10.38
CA LEU A 96 5.44 1.96 -10.24
C LEU A 96 6.34 1.73 -11.46
N ALA A 97 6.39 0.50 -11.97
CA ALA A 97 7.14 0.19 -13.19
C ALA A 97 6.67 1.05 -14.36
N ARG A 98 5.35 1.25 -14.50
CA ARG A 98 4.80 2.13 -15.52
C ARG A 98 5.15 3.59 -15.29
N PHE A 99 5.12 4.08 -14.05
CA PHE A 99 5.53 5.44 -13.72
C PHE A 99 7.01 5.69 -14.10
N ASN A 100 7.91 4.76 -13.76
CA ASN A 100 9.33 4.86 -14.13
C ASN A 100 9.53 4.92 -15.65
N VAL A 101 8.82 4.08 -16.40
CA VAL A 101 8.88 4.07 -17.88
C VAL A 101 8.27 5.34 -18.48
N THR A 102 7.15 5.84 -17.96
CA THR A 102 6.54 7.10 -18.42
C THR A 102 7.49 8.27 -18.15
N VAL A 103 8.08 8.38 -16.96
CA VAL A 103 9.03 9.44 -16.62
C VAL A 103 10.28 9.38 -17.50
N ALA A 104 10.73 8.18 -17.89
CA ALA A 104 11.85 8.00 -18.80
C ALA A 104 11.52 8.37 -20.26
N ASN A 105 10.27 8.22 -20.70
CA ASN A 105 9.84 8.36 -22.10
C ASN A 105 9.05 9.65 -22.41
N VAL A 106 8.68 10.47 -21.43
CA VAL A 106 8.02 11.76 -21.69
C VAL A 106 9.04 12.76 -22.26
N PRO A 107 8.84 13.29 -23.49
CA PRO A 107 9.66 14.36 -24.03
C PRO A 107 9.54 15.59 -23.13
N LYS A 108 10.68 16.11 -22.65
CA LYS A 108 10.72 17.38 -21.94
C LYS A 108 10.53 18.51 -22.96
N ASP A 109 9.29 18.93 -23.17
CA ASP A 109 9.01 20.14 -23.94
C ASP A 109 9.50 21.39 -23.20
N SER A 110 9.96 22.37 -23.98
CA SER A 110 10.70 23.58 -23.62
C SER A 110 9.93 24.62 -22.79
N THR A 111 8.84 24.25 -22.12
CA THR A 111 7.98 25.16 -21.34
C THR A 111 7.70 24.71 -19.89
N GLY A 112 8.29 23.60 -19.43
CA GLY A 112 8.45 23.34 -18.00
C GLY A 112 7.18 23.27 -17.15
N LYS A 113 6.02 22.93 -17.72
CA LYS A 113 4.78 22.70 -16.97
C LYS A 113 4.15 21.36 -17.33
N ALA A 114 4.34 20.36 -16.47
CA ALA A 114 3.61 19.10 -16.54
C ALA A 114 2.14 19.35 -16.16
N HIS A 115 1.23 19.22 -17.13
CA HIS A 115 -0.17 19.65 -16.97
C HIS A 115 -1.12 18.58 -16.39
N TYR A 116 -0.65 17.36 -16.10
CA TYR A 116 -1.51 16.31 -15.53
C TYR A 116 -0.73 15.45 -14.52
N PHE A 117 -1.29 15.30 -13.31
CA PHE A 117 -0.90 14.24 -12.39
C PHE A 117 -1.61 12.95 -12.84
N GLU A 118 -0.86 12.01 -13.41
CA GLU A 118 -1.36 10.65 -13.60
C GLU A 118 -1.29 9.87 -12.28
N GLY A 119 -2.44 9.37 -11.83
CA GLY A 119 -2.55 8.42 -10.72
C GLY A 119 -3.14 9.05 -9.45
N THR A 120 -3.98 8.28 -8.74
CA THR A 120 -4.46 8.67 -7.42
C THR A 120 -3.26 8.89 -6.50
N PRO A 121 -3.17 10.05 -5.82
CA PRO A 121 -2.05 10.32 -4.96
C PRO A 121 -1.95 9.24 -3.87
N ILE A 122 -0.80 9.19 -3.20
CA ILE A 122 -0.46 8.32 -2.08
C ILE A 122 -1.56 8.21 -0.96
N PRO A 123 -2.56 9.11 -0.80
CA PRO A 123 -3.67 8.94 0.14
C PRO A 123 -4.46 7.63 0.05
N THR A 124 -4.52 6.94 -1.09
CA THR A 124 -5.27 5.68 -1.19
C THR A 124 -4.70 4.57 -0.30
N THR A 125 -3.37 4.45 -0.21
CA THR A 125 -2.74 3.49 0.71
C THR A 125 -2.93 3.91 2.17
N LEU A 126 -2.91 5.22 2.44
CA LEU A 126 -3.20 5.75 3.78
C LEU A 126 -4.65 5.48 4.20
N SER A 127 -5.60 5.54 3.26
CA SER A 127 -6.99 5.20 3.55
C SER A 127 -7.16 3.73 3.93
N ILE A 128 -6.43 2.80 3.31
CA ILE A 128 -6.44 1.39 3.74
C ILE A 128 -5.84 1.26 5.14
N ALA A 129 -4.73 1.94 5.43
CA ALA A 129 -4.13 1.95 6.76
C ALA A 129 -5.09 2.51 7.83
N ALA A 130 -5.84 3.57 7.50
CA ALA A 130 -6.85 4.15 8.39
C ALA A 130 -8.03 3.20 8.64
N VAL A 131 -8.50 2.50 7.60
CA VAL A 131 -9.55 1.47 7.73
C VAL A 131 -9.07 0.32 8.61
N MET A 132 -7.83 -0.16 8.42
CA MET A 132 -7.22 -1.18 9.28
C MET A 132 -7.08 -0.70 10.73
N ALA A 133 -6.66 0.55 10.95
CA ALA A 133 -6.59 1.14 12.29
C ALA A 133 -7.97 1.21 12.96
N TYR A 134 -9.01 1.51 12.19
CA TYR A 134 -10.39 1.50 12.67
C TYR A 134 -10.84 0.08 13.08
N TRP A 135 -10.47 -0.96 12.31
CA TRP A 135 -10.75 -2.36 12.69
C TRP A 135 -10.07 -2.73 14.01
N VAL A 136 -8.78 -2.40 14.15
CA VAL A 136 -8.04 -2.64 15.39
C VAL A 136 -8.67 -1.88 16.57
N HIS A 137 -9.09 -0.62 16.37
CA HIS A 137 -9.75 0.17 17.40
C HIS A 137 -11.09 -0.44 17.85
N LYS A 138 -11.85 -1.04 16.94
CA LYS A 138 -13.12 -1.73 17.24
C LYS A 138 -12.95 -3.15 17.78
N GLY A 139 -11.71 -3.65 17.85
CA GLY A 139 -11.43 -5.04 18.22
C GLY A 139 -11.82 -6.05 17.14
N TRP A 140 -12.07 -5.59 15.91
CA TRP A 140 -12.39 -6.44 14.77
C TRP A 140 -11.10 -7.03 14.18
N ILE A 141 -10.55 -7.99 14.89
CA ILE A 141 -9.32 -8.69 14.57
C ILE A 141 -9.57 -10.20 14.56
N LEU A 142 -8.79 -10.94 13.78
CA LEU A 142 -8.87 -12.40 13.67
C LEU A 142 -10.29 -12.88 13.32
N ASP A 143 -10.99 -13.52 14.25
CA ASP A 143 -12.30 -14.13 14.02
C ASP A 143 -13.44 -13.11 13.96
N ASP A 144 -13.23 -11.90 14.50
CA ASP A 144 -14.23 -10.82 14.53
C ASP A 144 -14.09 -9.82 13.37
N LEU A 145 -13.44 -10.24 12.27
CA LEU A 145 -13.28 -9.41 11.08
C LEU A 145 -14.64 -9.01 10.47
N PRO A 146 -14.81 -7.76 10.01
CA PRO A 146 -16.07 -7.31 9.47
C PRO A 146 -16.42 -8.10 8.20
N GLY A 147 -17.67 -8.55 8.08
CA GLY A 147 -18.12 -9.40 6.98
C GLY A 147 -17.84 -10.89 7.17
N GLY A 148 -17.13 -11.29 8.23
CA GLY A 148 -16.92 -12.69 8.61
C GLY A 148 -16.19 -13.52 7.55
N LEU A 149 -16.13 -14.83 7.79
CA LEU A 149 -15.57 -15.78 6.84
C LEU A 149 -16.68 -16.28 5.90
N LEU A 150 -16.54 -16.02 4.60
CA LEU A 150 -17.41 -16.59 3.58
C LEU A 150 -16.85 -17.94 3.09
N ALA A 151 -17.76 -18.83 2.68
CA ALA A 151 -17.43 -20.17 2.19
C ALA A 151 -16.67 -21.07 3.21
N LYS A 152 -16.95 -20.89 4.51
CA LYS A 152 -16.42 -21.72 5.61
C LYS A 152 -16.63 -23.22 5.33
N GLY A 153 -15.55 -23.99 5.26
CA GLY A 153 -15.50 -25.41 4.93
C GLY A 153 -15.11 -25.74 3.48
N SER A 154 -14.84 -24.74 2.63
CA SER A 154 -14.45 -24.93 1.23
C SER A 154 -12.96 -24.59 0.98
N MET A 155 -12.37 -25.08 -0.11
CA MET A 155 -11.03 -24.66 -0.54
C MET A 155 -10.93 -23.15 -0.87
N PHE A 156 -12.06 -22.47 -1.02
CA PHE A 156 -12.15 -21.05 -1.37
C PHE A 156 -12.63 -20.16 -0.22
N GLU A 157 -12.31 -20.50 1.03
CA GLU A 157 -12.56 -19.60 2.16
C GLU A 157 -11.89 -18.24 1.96
N PHE A 158 -12.65 -17.16 2.12
CA PHE A 158 -12.14 -15.80 2.00
C PHE A 158 -12.89 -14.81 2.87
N HIS A 159 -12.21 -13.72 3.23
CA HIS A 159 -12.84 -12.60 3.92
C HIS A 159 -13.27 -11.55 2.90
N PRO A 160 -14.56 -11.17 2.79
CA PRO A 160 -15.03 -10.21 1.79
C PRO A 160 -14.34 -8.83 1.90
N ILE A 161 -13.81 -8.47 3.07
CA ILE A 161 -13.00 -7.26 3.26
C ILE A 161 -11.71 -7.22 2.44
N VAL A 162 -11.19 -8.37 1.98
CA VAL A 162 -10.06 -8.41 1.06
C VAL A 162 -10.41 -7.73 -0.28
N GLY A 163 -11.70 -7.64 -0.60
CA GLY A 163 -12.20 -6.89 -1.75
C GLY A 163 -11.80 -5.42 -1.72
N LEU A 164 -11.58 -4.82 -0.54
CA LEU A 164 -11.06 -3.45 -0.42
C LEU A 164 -9.62 -3.34 -0.95
N PHE A 165 -8.79 -4.36 -0.71
CA PHE A 165 -7.42 -4.42 -1.23
C PHE A 165 -7.44 -4.61 -2.75
N ILE A 166 -8.32 -5.46 -3.28
CA ILE A 166 -8.50 -5.59 -4.74
C ILE A 166 -8.95 -4.27 -5.33
N LEU A 167 -10.00 -3.65 -4.77
CA LEU A 167 -10.53 -2.40 -5.29
C LEU A 167 -9.46 -1.31 -5.27
N SER A 168 -8.67 -1.20 -4.21
CA SER A 168 -7.54 -0.28 -4.17
C SER A 168 -6.44 -0.64 -5.19
N GLY A 169 -6.10 -1.92 -5.36
CA GLY A 169 -5.12 -2.36 -6.37
C GLY A 169 -5.59 -2.06 -7.80
N CYS A 170 -6.86 -2.33 -8.08
CA CYS A 170 -7.52 -1.98 -9.34
C CYS A 170 -7.51 -0.47 -9.55
N LEU A 171 -7.80 0.34 -8.53
CA LEU A 171 -7.71 1.81 -8.60
C LEU A 171 -6.27 2.30 -8.82
N MET A 172 -5.26 1.62 -8.29
CA MET A 172 -3.84 1.94 -8.52
C MET A 172 -3.41 1.66 -9.97
N VAL A 173 -3.98 0.66 -10.61
CA VAL A 173 -3.68 0.28 -12.01
C VAL A 173 -4.60 1.00 -13.01
N SER A 174 -5.80 1.40 -12.57
CA SER A 174 -6.83 2.02 -13.41
C SER A 174 -6.38 3.37 -13.97
N LYS A 175 -6.49 3.52 -15.30
CA LYS A 175 -6.13 4.72 -16.08
C LYS A 175 -7.14 5.88 -15.99
N THR A 176 -8.18 5.76 -15.16
CA THR A 176 -9.42 6.54 -15.37
C THR A 176 -9.54 7.80 -14.52
N ILE A 177 -8.72 8.00 -13.48
CA ILE A 177 -8.86 9.18 -12.61
C ILE A 177 -7.94 10.32 -13.08
N HIS A 178 -8.51 11.19 -13.91
CA HIS A 178 -7.96 12.50 -14.23
C HIS A 178 -8.54 13.50 -13.22
N ILE A 179 -7.74 14.00 -12.27
CA ILE A 179 -8.17 15.04 -11.32
C ILE A 179 -7.78 16.40 -11.90
N PRO A 180 -8.74 17.23 -12.35
CA PRO A 180 -8.45 18.61 -12.73
C PRO A 180 -8.20 19.43 -11.46
N LYS A 181 -7.14 20.26 -11.46
CA LYS A 181 -6.85 21.19 -10.36
C LYS A 181 -7.79 22.41 -10.42
N PRO A 182 -8.20 22.98 -9.28
CA PRO A 182 -8.65 24.37 -9.21
C PRO A 182 -7.49 25.36 -9.45
#